data_AF-A0A933IDV4-F1
#
_entry.id   AF-A0A933IDV4-F1
#
_cell.length_a   1.000
_cell.length_b   1.000
_cell.length_c   1.000
_cell.angle_alpha   90.00
_cell.angle_beta   90.00
_cell.angle_gamma   90.00
#
_symmetry.space_group_name_H-M   'P 1'
#
loop_
_entity.id
_entity.type
_entity.pdbx_description
1 polymer ?
#
loop_
_entity_poly.entity_id
_entity_poly.type
_entity_poly.pdbx_seq_one_letter_code
_entity_poly.pdbx_strand_id
1 'polypeptide(L)'
;MKIPARGRILSSWMPPPLEAQPPRERASRSGTINMKEAMEYVLSLPVSTVIVGCDTVGQLEENVRIARDFTPLNEQKLSALSARTEEIKRQALFFRKWQA
;
A
#
# COMPACT_ATOMS: atom_id res chain seq x y z
N MET A 1 -7.47 1.30 -5.89
CA MET A 1 -6.83 0.62 -4.74
C MET A 1 -6.21 1.70 -3.86
N LYS A 2 -6.29 1.61 -2.53
CA LYS A 2 -5.61 2.55 -1.62
C LYS A 2 -4.15 2.12 -1.45
N ILE A 3 -3.25 2.59 -2.31
CA ILE A 3 -1.85 2.14 -2.35
C ILE A 3 -0.97 2.96 -1.37
N PRO A 4 -0.66 4.25 -1.61
CA PRO A 4 0.15 5.06 -0.69
C PRO A 4 -0.70 5.73 0.41
N ALA A 5 -1.60 4.97 1.05
CA ALA A 5 -2.55 5.50 2.02
C ALA A 5 -2.23 5.12 3.48
N ARG A 6 -1.02 4.60 3.75
CA ARG A 6 -0.61 4.03 5.05
C ARG A 6 -1.59 3.01 5.65
N GLY A 7 -2.29 2.29 4.76
CA GLY A 7 -3.26 1.26 5.12
C GLY A 7 -2.70 -0.16 5.01
N ARG A 8 -3.62 -1.12 4.85
CA ARG A 8 -3.38 -2.58 4.96
C ARG A 8 -2.39 -3.20 3.97
N ILE A 9 -1.97 -2.45 2.96
CA ILE A 9 -0.96 -2.87 1.98
C ILE A 9 0.46 -2.58 2.45
N LEU A 10 0.64 -1.63 3.39
CA LEU A 10 1.96 -1.28 3.91
C LEU A 10 2.39 -2.21 5.05
N SER A 11 3.67 -2.56 5.05
CA SER A 11 4.35 -3.33 6.10
C SER A 11 4.33 -2.64 7.46
N SER A 12 4.22 -1.31 7.50
CA SER A 12 4.07 -0.54 8.74
C SER A 12 2.68 -0.67 9.38
N TRP A 13 1.68 -1.15 8.64
CA TRP A 13 0.33 -1.36 9.19
C TRP A 13 0.28 -2.70 9.93
N MET A 14 -0.13 -2.66 11.19
CA MET A 14 -0.33 -3.86 12.01
C MET A 14 -1.83 -4.11 12.20
N PRO A 15 -2.34 -5.31 11.89
CA PRO A 15 -3.73 -5.64 12.18
C PRO A 15 -3.95 -5.72 13.69
N PRO A 16 -5.12 -5.29 14.20
CA PRO A 16 -5.52 -5.58 15.58
C PRO A 16 -5.71 -7.10 15.79
N PRO A 17 -5.86 -7.60 17.02
CA PRO A 17 -6.16 -9.02 17.27
C PRO A 17 -7.38 -9.52 16.49
N LEU A 18 -7.39 -10.78 16.05
CA LEU A 18 -8.43 -11.34 15.17
C LEU A 18 -9.83 -11.31 15.79
N GLU A 19 -9.90 -11.38 17.11
CA GLU A 19 -11.13 -11.32 17.92
C GLU A 19 -11.78 -9.93 17.86
N ALA A 20 -10.97 -8.89 17.69
CA ALA A 20 -11.43 -7.50 17.58
C ALA A 20 -11.77 -7.10 16.13
N GLN A 21 -11.58 -7.99 15.16
CA GLN A 21 -11.79 -7.69 13.74
C GLN A 21 -13.16 -8.18 13.23
N PRO A 22 -13.89 -7.35 12.46
CA PRO A 22 -15.10 -7.80 11.76
C PRO A 22 -14.78 -9.01 10.87
N PRO A 23 -15.58 -10.10 10.87
CA PRO A 23 -15.26 -11.32 10.13
C PRO A 23 -14.92 -11.13 8.65
N ARG A 24 -15.60 -10.19 7.99
CA ARG A 24 -15.39 -9.85 6.57
C ARG A 24 -14.11 -9.07 6.29
N GLU A 25 -13.52 -8.47 7.31
CA GLU A 25 -12.36 -7.58 7.18
C GLU A 25 -11.11 -8.19 7.81
N ARG A 26 -11.14 -9.47 8.18
CA ARG A 26 -10.02 -10.10 8.89
C ARG A 26 -8.74 -10.05 8.08
N ALA A 27 -7.69 -9.65 8.77
CA ALA A 27 -6.32 -9.52 8.33
C ALA A 27 -5.45 -10.29 9.31
N SER A 28 -4.71 -11.27 8.80
CA SER A 28 -3.84 -12.15 9.60
C SER A 28 -2.39 -11.69 9.64
N ARG A 29 -2.02 -10.69 8.85
CA ARG A 29 -0.64 -10.17 8.74
C ARG A 29 -0.59 -8.70 8.37
N SER A 30 0.58 -8.10 8.55
CA SER A 30 0.90 -6.78 8.01
C SER A 30 0.94 -6.78 6.48
N GLY A 31 1.01 -5.59 5.89
CA GLY A 31 1.20 -5.44 4.45
C GLY A 31 2.58 -5.88 3.97
N THR A 32 2.77 -5.97 2.66
CA THR A 32 3.97 -6.60 2.06
C THR A 32 4.94 -5.63 1.42
N ILE A 33 4.56 -4.36 1.25
CA ILE A 33 5.40 -3.31 0.65
C ILE A 33 5.58 -2.13 1.61
N ASN A 34 6.58 -1.28 1.41
CA ASN A 34 6.78 -0.07 2.21
C ASN A 34 6.22 1.19 1.51
N MET A 35 6.28 2.34 2.19
CA MET A 35 5.74 3.60 1.66
C MET A 35 6.45 4.05 0.38
N LYS A 36 7.77 3.89 0.31
CA LYS A 36 8.57 4.23 -0.89
C LYS A 36 8.15 3.39 -2.07
N GLU A 37 8.10 2.06 -1.91
CA GLU A 37 7.64 1.13 -2.96
C GLU A 37 6.22 1.46 -3.43
N ALA A 38 5.31 1.76 -2.50
CA ALA A 38 3.93 2.13 -2.82
C ALA A 38 3.83 3.44 -3.62
N MET A 39 4.59 4.48 -3.23
CA MET A 39 4.61 5.76 -3.96
C MET A 39 5.30 5.63 -5.32
N GLU A 40 6.46 4.99 -5.40
CA GLU A 40 7.20 4.78 -6.65
C GLU A 40 6.38 3.97 -7.66
N TYR A 41 5.65 2.94 -7.19
CA TYR A 41 4.73 2.19 -8.03
C TYR A 41 3.67 3.09 -8.67
N VAL A 42 2.96 3.88 -7.87
CA VAL A 42 1.88 4.74 -8.38
C VAL A 42 2.41 5.86 -9.28
N LEU A 43 3.53 6.48 -8.92
CA LEU A 43 4.17 7.52 -9.73
C LEU A 43 4.69 7.01 -11.09
N SER A 44 4.93 5.70 -11.21
CA SER A 44 5.37 5.08 -12.48
C SER A 44 4.21 4.73 -13.42
N LEU A 45 2.96 4.82 -12.95
CA LEU A 45 1.76 4.65 -13.77
C LEU A 45 1.43 5.96 -14.52
N PRO A 46 0.60 5.92 -15.58
CA PRO A 46 0.16 7.13 -16.30
C PRO A 46 -0.84 7.95 -15.46
N VAL A 47 -0.34 8.60 -14.40
CA VAL A 47 -1.11 9.45 -13.48
C VAL A 47 -0.55 10.86 -13.48
N SER A 48 -1.43 11.85 -13.28
CA SER A 48 -1.03 13.25 -13.11
C SER A 48 -0.87 13.65 -11.63
N THR A 49 -1.40 12.86 -10.70
CA THR A 49 -1.45 13.20 -9.28
C THR A 49 -1.48 11.95 -8.42
N VAL A 50 -0.76 11.98 -7.29
CA VAL A 50 -0.76 10.92 -6.28
C VAL A 50 -1.24 11.47 -4.95
N ILE A 51 -2.31 10.88 -4.42
CA ILE A 51 -2.84 11.21 -3.08
C ILE A 51 -2.15 10.31 -2.06
N VAL A 52 -1.43 10.91 -1.12
CA VAL A 52 -0.65 10.20 -0.11
C VAL A 52 -1.23 10.40 1.30
N GLY A 53 -1.22 9.35 2.11
CA GLY A 53 -1.61 9.42 3.53
C GLY A 53 -0.44 9.82 4.43
N CYS A 54 -0.68 10.73 5.38
CA CYS A 54 0.25 11.09 6.44
C CYS A 54 -0.50 11.65 7.66
N ASP A 55 -0.15 11.18 8.85
CA ASP A 55 -0.68 11.63 10.15
C ASP A 55 0.29 12.57 10.88
N THR A 56 1.57 12.58 10.49
CA THR A 56 2.62 13.36 11.15
C THR A 56 3.49 14.11 10.15
N VAL A 57 4.17 15.17 10.63
CA VAL A 57 5.13 15.95 9.83
C VAL A 57 6.27 15.06 9.32
N GLY A 58 6.78 14.13 10.13
CA GLY A 58 7.83 13.21 9.69
C GLY A 58 7.41 12.33 8.52
N GLN A 59 6.13 11.90 8.47
CA GLN A 59 5.58 11.16 7.33
C GLN A 59 5.41 12.05 6.09
N LEU A 60 5.03 13.32 6.27
CA LEU A 60 4.99 14.29 5.18
C LEU A 60 6.38 14.49 4.56
N GLU A 61 7.40 14.72 5.39
CA GLU A 61 8.78 14.87 4.94
C GLU A 61 9.31 13.62 4.24
N GLU A 62 8.98 12.42 4.74
CA GLU A 62 9.27 11.15 4.07
C GLU A 62 8.66 11.13 2.66
N ASN A 63 7.38 11.47 2.53
CA ASN A 63 6.69 11.48 1.24
C ASN A 63 7.32 12.49 0.27
N VAL A 64 7.70 13.68 0.75
CA VAL A 64 8.38 14.71 -0.05
C VAL A 64 9.74 14.21 -0.53
N ARG A 65 10.53 13.56 0.34
CA ARG A 65 11.81 12.96 -0.04
C ARG A 65 11.64 11.89 -1.12
N ILE A 66 10.67 10.98 -0.95
CA ILE A 66 10.38 9.93 -1.95
C ILE A 66 10.02 10.56 -3.29
N ALA A 67 9.16 11.57 -3.31
CA ALA A 67 8.75 12.24 -4.54
C ALA A 67 9.92 12.97 -5.23
N ARG A 68 10.77 13.63 -4.45
CA ARG A 68 11.97 14.31 -4.96
C ARG A 68 12.98 13.34 -5.57
N ASP A 69 13.18 12.19 -4.93
CA ASP A 69 14.19 11.20 -5.32
C ASP A 69 13.64 10.14 -6.30
N PHE A 70 12.38 10.30 -6.73
CA PHE A 70 11.67 9.34 -7.57
C PHE A 70 12.34 9.14 -8.92
N THR A 71 12.52 7.87 -9.30
CA THR A 71 12.84 7.44 -10.66
C THR A 71 11.82 6.40 -11.11
N PRO A 72 11.23 6.50 -12.31
CA PRO A 72 10.26 5.54 -12.80
C PRO A 72 10.73 4.08 -12.71
N LEU A 73 9.86 3.23 -12.19
CA LEU A 73 10.08 1.79 -12.13
C LEU A 73 9.89 1.18 -13.53
N ASN A 74 10.74 0.23 -13.87
CA ASN A 74 10.54 -0.59 -15.06
C ASN A 74 9.47 -1.68 -14.82
N GLU A 75 9.01 -2.31 -15.90
CA GLU A 75 7.96 -3.33 -15.85
C GLU A 75 8.30 -4.51 -14.92
N GLN A 76 9.57 -4.91 -14.87
CA GLN A 76 10.03 -5.99 -13.98
C GLN A 76 9.81 -5.64 -12.50
N LYS A 77 10.18 -4.42 -12.09
CA LYS A 77 9.97 -3.94 -10.72
C LYS A 77 8.48 -3.77 -10.41
N LEU A 78 7.69 -3.25 -11.35
CA LEU A 78 6.23 -3.13 -11.19
C LEU A 78 5.57 -4.50 -11.00
N SER A 79 5.97 -5.49 -11.81
CA SER A 79 5.47 -6.87 -11.71
C SER A 79 5.87 -7.51 -10.37
N ALA A 80 7.13 -7.34 -9.94
CA ALA A 80 7.61 -7.88 -8.67
C ALA A 80 6.85 -7.30 -7.46
N LEU A 81 6.58 -5.99 -7.45
CA LEU A 81 5.75 -5.36 -6.42
C LEU A 81 4.31 -5.88 -6.46
N SER A 82 3.73 -6.02 -7.64
CA SER A 82 2.36 -6.55 -7.79
C SER A 82 2.26 -7.99 -7.27
N ALA A 83 3.22 -8.85 -7.61
CA ALA A 83 3.28 -10.23 -7.15
C ALA A 83 3.35 -10.35 -5.63
N ARG A 84 4.18 -9.52 -4.97
CA ARG A 84 4.26 -9.46 -3.49
C ARG A 84 2.95 -9.06 -2.82
N THR A 85 2.06 -8.36 -3.52
CA THR A 85 0.77 -7.93 -2.96
C THR A 85 -0.36 -8.94 -3.18
N GLU A 86 -0.15 -9.98 -3.99
CA GLU A 86 -1.21 -10.94 -4.32
C GLU A 86 -1.68 -11.72 -3.07
N GLU A 87 -0.75 -12.12 -2.19
CA GLU A 87 -1.07 -12.84 -0.95
C GLU A 87 -1.95 -12.04 0.03
N ILE A 88 -1.84 -10.71 0.03
CA ILE A 88 -2.62 -9.82 0.89
C ILE A 88 -3.78 -9.15 0.16
N LYS A 89 -4.04 -9.49 -1.10
CA LYS A 89 -5.03 -8.83 -1.97
C LYS A 89 -6.42 -8.74 -1.34
N ARG A 90 -6.91 -9.82 -0.73
CA ARG A 90 -8.23 -9.84 -0.07
C ARG A 90 -8.27 -8.90 1.14
N GLN A 91 -7.21 -8.87 1.94
CA GLN A 91 -7.05 -7.96 3.07
C GLN A 91 -6.92 -6.50 2.63
N ALA A 92 -6.08 -6.22 1.62
CA ALA A 92 -5.85 -4.87 1.11
C ALA A 92 -7.08 -4.29 0.39
N LEU A 93 -7.93 -5.16 -0.16
CA LEU A 93 -9.20 -4.83 -0.79
C LEU A 93 -10.40 -5.34 0.04
N PHE A 94 -10.35 -5.19 1.37
CA PHE A 94 -11.41 -5.66 2.28
C PHE A 94 -12.81 -5.11 1.93
N PHE A 95 -12.88 -3.92 1.32
CA PHE A 95 -14.12 -3.28 0.88
C PHE A 95 -14.70 -3.88 -0.42
N ARG A 96 -13.92 -4.69 -1.16
CA ARG A 96 -14.37 -5.33 -2.39
C ARG A 96 -15.28 -6.51 -2.04
N LYS A 97 -16.42 -6.61 -2.71
CA LYS A 97 -17.26 -7.82 -2.69
C LYS A 97 -16.57 -8.92 -3.48
N TRP A 98 -15.90 -9.83 -2.77
CA TRP A 98 -15.33 -11.04 -3.36
C TRP A 98 -16.46 -12.01 -3.71
N GLN A 99 -16.42 -12.59 -4.91
CA GLN A 99 -17.31 -13.70 -5.26
C GLN A 99 -16.96 -14.90 -4.35
N ALA A 100 -18.00 -15.60 -3.91
CA ALA A 100 -17.90 -16.77 -3.02
C ALA A 100 -17.29 -17.96 -3.76
#